data_AF-A0A952AIE2-F1
#
_entry.id   AF-A0A952AIE2-F1
#
_cell.length_a   1.000
_cell.length_b   1.000
_cell.length_c   1.000
_cell.angle_alpha   90.00
_cell.angle_beta   90.00
_cell.angle_gamma   90.00
#
_symmetry.space_group_name_H-M   'P 1'
#
loop_
_entity.id
_entity.type
_entity.pdbx_description
1 polymer ?
#
loop_
_entity_poly.entity_id
_entity_poly.type
_entity_poly.pdbx_seq_one_letter_code
_entity_poly.pdbx_strand_id
1 'polypeptide(L)'
;MFKFFKKKKKNIDTSDIKNFNNILKIIEDFIIFEDFDKASKGIMEVISKENESFNYYIENIKEKEKNIEIKKFKQKLQKIEKLKILNDKKKKEYQIRSKQKKQKEEIKNLTNKVKEYLQEGNFDEAIYFVNTYLEKNSSDIKILNIGNDLKKTITKELEKYKEQKKKEIKKDTLKEAQALIGEITLSDNDIKKDKSSFYQYFKNKFNFYLTFKKKYKQKKLLDDVNLLLQSKKEKDLAVAEAKLKLVHSGSSREIRDEKVSGYDIYGKILGADKVTGDSLGISNNKKDHIFFIGDATGHGIKAGFTIGQLNKYFGDFSKKLKIENLILEINNLLKQDLKSGNFITSIFFNINDEEKNKVSFVGMGHEPIFVYRNTTKEVEKIIPGGLAAGIRLIKDISNIKKREIILNDGDILMSYTDGIVEAKNSDGEMYSIDRIGKKLKEFSMYKNAGLEEIYEKFLLDLKIFTGGKGNYLDDVTILLLKRDKSKDILKTNNQVEELLLKQNIDKKYKKKFLGKTLEEIRGEIEKSQKENALRNIIKSLDLLYTTGELTKLKTECIRYIKEGYIHKKINFYLKKAIDNESIFKQKQKNQKIRDKYQVLNDLYKKGDFETVITECSNIISKNGNI
;
A
#
# COMPACT_ATOMS: atom_id res chain seq x y z
N MET A 1 -67.65 37.17 19.71
CA MET A 1 -66.29 36.98 20.25
C MET A 1 -65.25 36.57 19.21
N PHE A 2 -65.52 35.66 18.26
CA PHE A 2 -64.52 35.20 17.28
C PHE A 2 -64.24 36.12 16.04
N LYS A 3 -64.97 37.23 15.85
CA LYS A 3 -64.70 38.20 14.76
C LYS A 3 -63.72 39.33 15.15
N PHE A 4 -63.38 39.50 16.42
CA PHE A 4 -62.41 40.52 16.89
C PHE A 4 -60.95 40.09 16.74
N PHE A 5 -60.69 38.79 16.57
CA PHE A 5 -59.34 38.20 16.61
C PHE A 5 -58.65 38.06 15.24
N LYS A 6 -59.24 38.56 14.14
CA LYS A 6 -58.67 38.48 12.79
C LYS A 6 -58.55 39.85 12.11
N LYS A 7 -57.76 40.77 12.67
CA LYS A 7 -57.10 41.81 11.86
C LYS A 7 -55.66 42.00 12.32
N LYS A 8 -54.71 41.51 11.50
CA LYS A 8 -53.30 41.91 11.54
C LYS A 8 -53.24 43.42 11.31
N LYS A 9 -52.51 44.14 12.18
CA LYS A 9 -52.21 45.58 12.13
C LYS A 9 -53.44 46.52 12.16
N LYS A 10 -53.78 47.01 13.35
CA LYS A 10 -54.15 48.41 13.70
C LYS A 10 -54.74 48.43 15.12
N ASN A 11 -54.62 49.59 15.75
CA ASN A 11 -54.97 49.94 17.14
C ASN A 11 -56.14 49.15 17.75
N ILE A 12 -56.03 48.86 19.06
CA ILE A 12 -57.18 48.39 19.84
C ILE A 12 -58.22 49.50 19.78
N ASP A 13 -59.34 49.26 19.10
CA ASP A 13 -60.43 50.22 19.06
C ASP A 13 -61.30 50.02 20.30
N THR A 14 -60.97 50.75 21.35
CA THR A 14 -61.74 50.77 22.61
C THR A 14 -62.93 51.73 22.54
N SER A 15 -63.28 52.29 21.37
CA SER A 15 -64.47 53.17 21.23
C SER A 15 -65.81 52.41 21.39
N ASP A 16 -65.82 51.10 21.19
CA ASP A 16 -67.03 50.27 21.26
C ASP A 16 -67.34 49.66 22.65
N ILE A 17 -66.53 49.93 23.68
CA ILE A 17 -66.72 49.30 25.00
C ILE A 17 -67.16 50.33 26.04
N LYS A 18 -68.48 50.50 26.19
CA LYS A 18 -69.08 51.43 27.17
C LYS A 18 -68.97 51.00 28.63
N ASN A 19 -68.48 49.78 28.93
CA ASN A 19 -68.48 49.21 30.27
C ASN A 19 -67.05 48.84 30.73
N PHE A 20 -66.55 49.58 31.73
CA PHE A 20 -65.24 49.40 32.36
C PHE A 20 -64.96 47.94 32.76
N ASN A 21 -65.94 47.24 33.32
CA ASN A 21 -65.76 45.85 33.76
C ASN A 21 -65.56 44.88 32.57
N ASN A 22 -66.14 45.18 31.40
CA ASN A 22 -65.94 44.35 30.20
C ASN A 22 -64.51 44.52 29.65
N ILE A 23 -63.95 45.74 29.73
CA ILE A 23 -62.56 45.98 29.30
C ILE A 23 -61.59 45.26 30.23
N LEU A 24 -61.81 45.34 31.55
CA LEU A 24 -60.98 44.62 32.51
C LEU A 24 -61.02 43.11 32.26
N LYS A 25 -62.19 42.54 31.96
CA LYS A 25 -62.34 41.12 31.61
C LYS A 25 -61.55 40.74 30.34
N ILE A 26 -61.54 41.59 29.32
CA ILE A 26 -60.74 41.36 28.11
C ILE A 26 -59.23 41.38 28.41
N ILE A 27 -58.79 42.28 29.31
CA ILE A 27 -57.39 42.33 29.77
C ILE A 27 -57.05 41.06 30.57
N GLU A 28 -57.93 40.62 31.45
CA GLU A 28 -57.80 39.33 32.16
C GLU A 28 -57.69 38.16 31.19
N ASP A 29 -58.54 38.11 30.16
CA ASP A 29 -58.47 37.10 29.12
C ASP A 29 -57.10 37.11 28.41
N PHE A 30 -56.54 38.28 28.08
CA PHE A 30 -55.19 38.35 27.51
C PHE A 30 -54.10 37.81 28.45
N ILE A 31 -54.22 38.03 29.77
CA ILE A 31 -53.31 37.47 30.77
C ILE A 31 -53.46 35.93 30.84
N ILE A 32 -54.70 35.43 30.80
CA ILE A 32 -55.01 33.98 30.79
C ILE A 32 -54.46 33.32 29.53
N PHE A 33 -54.57 33.98 28.37
CA PHE A 33 -54.04 33.50 27.09
C PHE A 33 -52.53 33.75 26.90
N GLU A 34 -51.83 34.22 27.94
CA GLU A 34 -50.38 34.49 27.93
C GLU A 34 -49.93 35.55 26.88
N ASP A 35 -50.84 36.42 26.43
CA ASP A 35 -50.54 37.55 25.53
C ASP A 35 -50.23 38.82 26.34
N PHE A 36 -49.13 38.74 27.11
CA PHE A 36 -48.75 39.75 28.11
C PHE A 36 -48.50 41.13 27.50
N ASP A 37 -48.08 41.21 26.24
CA ASP A 37 -47.83 42.48 25.56
C ASP A 37 -49.13 43.18 25.18
N LYS A 38 -50.17 42.43 24.76
CA LYS A 38 -51.52 43.00 24.57
C LYS A 38 -52.18 43.36 25.90
N ALA A 39 -52.02 42.54 26.94
CA ALA A 39 -52.49 42.87 28.28
C ALA A 39 -51.84 44.18 28.78
N SER A 40 -50.52 44.34 28.61
CA SER A 40 -49.80 45.57 29.01
C SER A 40 -50.31 46.79 28.26
N LYS A 41 -50.52 46.66 26.94
CA LYS A 41 -51.08 47.74 26.10
C LYS A 41 -52.50 48.11 26.53
N GLY A 42 -53.36 47.11 26.74
CA GLY A 42 -54.73 47.33 27.20
C GLY A 42 -54.78 48.01 28.58
N ILE A 43 -53.92 47.63 29.51
CA ILE A 43 -53.80 48.29 30.82
C ILE A 43 -53.41 49.77 30.64
N MET A 44 -52.38 50.09 29.83
CA MET A 44 -51.97 51.47 29.62
C MET A 44 -53.06 52.32 28.96
N GLU A 45 -53.77 51.75 27.99
CA GLU A 45 -54.85 52.44 27.29
C GLU A 45 -56.04 52.75 28.21
N VAL A 46 -56.43 51.80 29.06
CA VAL A 46 -57.48 52.03 30.07
C VAL A 46 -57.07 53.10 31.08
N ILE A 47 -55.81 53.11 31.51
CA ILE A 47 -55.29 54.16 32.40
C ILE A 47 -55.39 55.53 31.71
N SER A 48 -54.97 55.63 30.44
CA SER A 48 -55.04 56.88 29.66
C SER A 48 -56.49 57.40 29.57
N LYS A 49 -57.43 56.53 29.19
CA LYS A 49 -58.83 56.91 29.01
C LYS A 49 -59.54 57.27 30.32
N GLU A 50 -59.23 56.56 31.40
CA GLU A 50 -59.80 56.88 32.72
C GLU A 50 -59.19 58.18 33.27
N ASN A 51 -57.90 58.46 33.03
CA ASN A 51 -57.29 59.75 33.38
C ASN A 51 -57.90 60.91 32.58
N GLU A 52 -58.13 60.75 31.28
CA GLU A 52 -58.83 61.76 30.44
C GLU A 52 -60.25 62.01 30.94
N SER A 53 -60.99 60.93 31.25
CA SER A 53 -62.34 61.03 31.83
C SER A 53 -62.33 61.74 33.18
N PHE A 54 -61.37 61.41 34.04
CA PHE A 54 -61.21 62.03 35.36
C PHE A 54 -60.92 63.52 35.27
N ASN A 55 -60.00 63.94 34.39
CA ASN A 55 -59.67 65.34 34.18
C ASN A 55 -60.91 66.14 33.71
N TYR A 56 -61.66 65.59 32.75
CA TYR A 56 -62.92 66.19 32.29
C TYR A 56 -63.95 66.37 33.44
N TYR A 57 -64.08 65.39 34.32
CA TYR A 57 -65.01 65.45 35.46
C TYR A 57 -64.57 66.44 36.55
N ILE A 58 -63.27 66.58 36.79
CA ILE A 58 -62.73 67.54 37.76
C ILE A 58 -62.94 68.99 37.29
N GLU A 59 -62.90 69.26 35.99
CA GLU A 59 -63.09 70.60 35.43
C GLU A 59 -64.56 71.05 35.35
N ASN A 60 -65.52 70.13 35.18
CA ASN A 60 -66.88 70.47 34.75
C ASN A 60 -68.04 70.19 35.75
N ILE A 61 -67.78 69.69 36.97
CA ILE A 61 -68.82 69.28 37.94
C ILE A 61 -68.80 70.08 39.26
N LYS A 62 -69.95 70.23 39.93
CA LYS A 62 -70.11 70.92 41.24
C LYS A 62 -69.37 70.20 42.38
N GLU A 63 -68.85 70.97 43.34
CA GLU A 63 -67.88 70.53 44.36
C GLU A 63 -68.32 69.34 45.24
N LYS A 64 -69.61 69.25 45.62
CA LYS A 64 -70.15 68.11 46.39
C LYS A 64 -70.19 66.79 45.62
N GLU A 65 -70.30 66.82 44.29
CA GLU A 65 -70.35 65.63 43.43
C GLU A 65 -68.94 65.13 43.07
N LYS A 66 -67.92 66.00 43.10
CA LYS A 66 -66.51 65.63 42.84
C LYS A 66 -66.00 64.56 43.80
N ASN A 67 -66.34 64.63 45.09
CA ASN A 67 -65.86 63.67 46.10
C ASN A 67 -66.34 62.22 45.84
N ILE A 68 -67.55 62.06 45.31
CA ILE A 68 -68.11 60.74 44.97
C ILE A 68 -67.39 60.15 43.76
N GLU A 69 -67.15 60.95 42.72
CA GLU A 69 -66.45 60.51 41.52
C GLU A 69 -64.95 60.24 41.77
N ILE A 70 -64.29 61.04 42.61
CA ILE A 70 -62.92 60.76 43.07
C ILE A 70 -62.83 59.40 43.78
N LYS A 71 -63.83 59.06 44.61
CA LYS A 71 -63.87 57.76 45.29
C LYS A 71 -64.05 56.60 44.31
N LYS A 72 -64.95 56.74 43.31
CA LYS A 72 -65.14 55.74 42.25
C LYS A 72 -63.89 55.58 41.38
N PHE A 73 -63.23 56.67 41.02
CA PHE A 73 -61.99 56.65 40.24
C PHE A 73 -60.85 55.94 40.98
N LYS A 74 -60.66 56.23 42.28
CA LYS A 74 -59.69 55.50 43.13
C LYS A 74 -59.97 53.99 43.16
N GLN A 75 -61.24 53.59 43.24
CA GLN A 75 -61.62 52.17 43.17
C GLN A 75 -61.30 51.53 41.81
N LYS A 76 -61.51 52.25 40.70
CA LYS A 76 -61.14 51.78 39.37
C LYS A 76 -59.62 51.62 39.21
N LEU A 77 -58.84 52.61 39.66
CA LEU A 77 -57.37 52.54 39.64
C LEU A 77 -56.84 51.35 40.44
N GLN A 78 -57.40 51.07 41.62
CA GLN A 78 -57.03 49.88 42.40
C GLN A 78 -57.28 48.57 41.65
N LYS A 79 -58.38 48.47 40.88
CA LYS A 79 -58.65 47.30 40.04
C LYS A 79 -57.64 47.15 38.90
N ILE A 80 -57.27 48.26 38.26
CA ILE A 80 -56.28 48.27 37.18
C ILE A 80 -54.88 47.90 37.71
N GLU A 81 -54.51 48.43 38.88
CA GLU A 81 -53.22 48.14 39.52
C GLU A 81 -53.09 46.67 39.89
N LYS A 82 -54.16 46.04 40.40
CA LYS A 82 -54.20 44.60 40.63
C LYS A 82 -53.94 43.80 39.35
N LEU A 83 -54.50 44.23 38.22
CA LEU A 83 -54.27 43.57 36.91
C LEU A 83 -52.85 43.75 36.41
N LYS A 84 -52.25 44.92 36.63
CA LYS A 84 -50.84 45.17 36.31
C LYS A 84 -49.91 44.24 37.09
N ILE A 85 -50.11 44.14 38.41
CA ILE A 85 -49.34 43.23 39.27
C ILE A 85 -49.53 41.77 38.83
N LEU A 86 -50.76 41.37 38.51
CA LEU A 86 -51.08 40.02 38.04
C LEU A 86 -50.37 39.71 36.71
N ASN A 87 -50.42 40.63 35.74
CA ASN A 87 -49.77 40.50 34.44
C ASN A 87 -48.25 40.37 34.58
N ASP A 88 -47.61 41.23 35.39
CA ASP A 88 -46.17 41.19 35.61
C ASP A 88 -45.72 39.90 36.29
N LYS A 89 -46.48 39.44 37.30
CA LYS A 89 -46.24 38.14 37.96
C LYS A 89 -46.34 36.99 36.96
N LYS A 90 -47.42 36.93 36.17
CA LYS A 90 -47.64 35.87 35.17
C LYS A 90 -46.61 35.89 34.04
N LYS A 91 -46.17 37.07 33.60
CA LYS A 91 -45.10 37.24 32.62
C LYS A 91 -43.77 36.68 33.13
N LYS A 92 -43.40 36.95 34.39
CA LYS A 92 -42.20 36.36 35.03
C LYS A 92 -42.30 34.85 35.16
N GLU A 93 -43.45 34.32 35.62
CA GLU A 93 -43.70 32.87 35.69
C GLU A 93 -43.58 32.20 34.31
N TYR A 94 -44.11 32.83 33.26
CA TYR A 94 -44.00 32.34 31.89
C TYR A 94 -42.55 32.33 31.38
N GLN A 95 -41.78 33.40 31.61
CA GLN A 95 -40.38 33.48 31.19
C GLN A 95 -39.52 32.40 31.84
N ILE A 96 -39.72 32.14 33.13
CA ILE A 96 -39.03 31.07 33.86
C ILE A 96 -39.41 29.70 33.28
N ARG A 97 -40.71 29.44 33.08
CA ARG A 97 -41.20 28.17 32.50
C ARG A 97 -40.68 27.96 31.06
N SER A 98 -40.66 29.00 30.24
CA SER A 98 -40.14 28.95 28.86
C SER A 98 -38.64 28.66 28.82
N LYS A 99 -37.85 29.32 29.69
CA LYS A 99 -36.41 29.07 29.81
C LYS A 99 -36.13 27.63 30.27
N GLN A 100 -36.86 27.14 31.27
CA GLN A 100 -36.75 25.75 31.73
C GLN A 100 -37.15 24.73 30.65
N LYS A 101 -38.18 25.03 29.86
CA LYS A 101 -38.63 24.17 28.75
C LYS A 101 -37.56 24.08 27.66
N LYS A 102 -36.97 25.21 27.24
CA LYS A 102 -35.86 25.25 26.27
C LYS A 102 -34.65 24.46 26.77
N GLN A 103 -34.25 24.68 28.03
CA GLN A 103 -33.13 23.96 28.63
C GLN A 103 -33.38 22.43 28.67
N LYS A 104 -34.62 22.01 28.99
CA LYS A 104 -35.00 20.59 28.98
C LYS A 104 -34.95 19.96 27.59
N GLU A 105 -35.33 20.71 26.57
CA GLU A 105 -35.31 20.28 25.16
C GLU A 105 -33.86 20.18 24.62
N GLU A 106 -33.02 21.15 24.97
CA GLU A 106 -31.59 21.16 24.70
C GLU A 106 -30.85 19.96 25.31
N ILE A 107 -31.09 19.70 26.61
CA ILE A 107 -30.54 18.52 27.31
C ILE A 107 -31.00 17.21 26.64
N LYS A 108 -32.27 17.15 26.22
CA LYS A 108 -32.82 15.98 25.53
C LYS A 108 -32.12 15.76 24.19
N ASN A 109 -31.89 16.81 23.41
CA ASN A 109 -31.20 16.73 22.12
C ASN A 109 -29.74 16.30 22.29
N LEU A 110 -29.02 16.88 23.25
CA LEU A 110 -27.65 16.48 23.61
C LEU A 110 -27.58 14.98 23.95
N THR A 111 -28.46 14.54 24.85
CA THR A 111 -28.50 13.15 25.31
C THR A 111 -28.83 12.18 24.17
N ASN A 112 -29.77 12.53 23.29
CA ASN A 112 -30.16 11.69 22.16
C ASN A 112 -29.04 11.56 21.13
N LYS A 113 -28.36 12.66 20.78
CA LYS A 113 -27.27 12.62 19.80
C LYS A 113 -26.06 11.83 20.31
N VAL A 114 -25.76 11.93 21.61
CA VAL A 114 -24.72 11.08 22.23
C VAL A 114 -25.11 9.60 22.18
N LYS A 115 -26.38 9.25 22.44
CA LYS A 115 -26.84 7.86 22.31
C LYS A 115 -26.72 7.32 20.89
N GLU A 116 -27.01 8.14 19.89
CA GLU A 116 -26.85 7.78 18.47
C GLU A 116 -25.39 7.46 18.14
N TYR A 117 -24.45 8.33 18.50
CA TYR A 117 -23.01 8.08 18.29
C TYR A 117 -22.52 6.82 19.02
N LEU A 118 -23.01 6.55 20.23
CA LEU A 118 -22.66 5.34 20.98
C LEU A 118 -23.20 4.06 20.33
N GLN A 119 -24.39 4.11 19.71
CA GLN A 119 -24.96 2.98 18.97
C GLN A 119 -24.16 2.67 17.69
N GLU A 120 -23.63 3.70 17.04
CA GLU A 120 -22.79 3.57 15.83
C GLU A 120 -21.33 3.22 16.13
N GLY A 121 -20.89 3.31 17.39
CA GLY A 121 -19.50 3.09 17.79
C GLY A 121 -18.56 4.28 17.54
N ASN A 122 -19.11 5.46 17.29
CA ASN A 122 -18.39 6.70 16.99
C ASN A 122 -18.06 7.48 18.28
N PHE A 123 -17.19 6.91 19.11
CA PHE A 123 -16.91 7.44 20.45
C PHE A 123 -16.15 8.77 20.44
N ASP A 124 -15.28 9.00 19.46
CA ASP A 124 -14.50 10.24 19.33
C ASP A 124 -15.40 11.42 18.91
N GLU A 125 -16.33 11.17 17.99
CA GLU A 125 -17.35 12.11 17.57
C GLU A 125 -18.30 12.45 18.73
N ALA A 126 -18.66 11.47 19.57
CA ALA A 126 -19.45 11.71 20.77
C ALA A 126 -18.73 12.64 21.76
N ILE A 127 -17.43 12.42 22.01
CA ILE A 127 -16.61 13.26 22.90
C ILE A 127 -16.47 14.67 22.32
N TYR A 128 -16.15 14.77 21.04
CA TYR A 128 -16.02 16.06 20.33
C TYR A 128 -17.31 16.87 20.38
N PHE A 129 -18.45 16.21 20.12
CA PHE A 129 -19.77 16.84 20.18
C PHE A 129 -20.09 17.38 21.58
N VAL A 130 -19.85 16.59 22.63
CA VAL A 130 -20.09 17.03 24.01
C VAL A 130 -19.15 18.18 24.41
N ASN A 131 -17.87 18.14 24.03
CA ASN A 131 -16.92 19.23 24.30
C ASN A 131 -17.37 20.53 23.63
N THR A 132 -17.68 20.47 22.34
CA THR A 132 -18.15 21.63 21.57
C THR A 132 -19.44 22.21 22.17
N TYR A 133 -20.34 21.34 22.66
CA TYR A 133 -21.59 21.76 23.28
C TYR A 133 -21.37 22.43 24.65
N LEU A 134 -20.43 21.90 25.45
CA LEU A 134 -20.06 22.46 26.75
C LEU A 134 -19.37 23.83 26.61
N GLU A 135 -18.50 24.00 25.61
CA GLU A 135 -17.83 25.26 25.33
C GLU A 135 -18.84 26.38 24.99
N LYS A 136 -19.86 26.06 24.19
CA LYS A 136 -20.94 27.01 23.84
C LYS A 136 -21.86 27.38 25.00
N ASN A 137 -21.92 26.57 26.07
CA ASN A 137 -22.86 26.71 27.18
C ASN A 137 -22.14 26.84 28.55
N SER A 138 -20.94 27.40 28.55
CA SER A 138 -20.04 27.48 29.71
C SER A 138 -20.61 28.22 30.93
N SER A 139 -21.66 29.02 30.77
CA SER A 139 -22.32 29.76 31.86
C SER A 139 -23.45 29.00 32.57
N ASP A 140 -23.86 27.81 32.10
CA ASP A 140 -24.97 27.04 32.68
C ASP A 140 -24.51 25.81 33.45
N ILE A 141 -24.50 25.92 34.78
CA ILE A 141 -24.04 24.88 35.72
C ILE A 141 -24.78 23.54 35.54
N LYS A 142 -26.08 23.56 35.20
CA LYS A 142 -26.84 22.32 35.00
C LYS A 142 -26.41 21.58 33.74
N ILE A 143 -26.13 22.31 32.67
CA ILE A 143 -25.64 21.74 31.40
C ILE A 143 -24.22 21.19 31.59
N LEU A 144 -23.37 21.89 32.33
CA LEU A 144 -22.02 21.44 32.65
C LEU A 144 -22.02 20.09 33.40
N ASN A 145 -22.86 19.96 34.43
CA ASN A 145 -22.97 18.71 35.19
C ASN A 145 -23.43 17.54 34.31
N ILE A 146 -24.47 17.76 33.49
CA ILE A 146 -25.00 16.73 32.59
C ILE A 146 -23.96 16.33 31.53
N GLY A 147 -23.26 17.28 30.93
CA GLY A 147 -22.23 16.95 29.94
C GLY A 147 -21.03 16.21 30.54
N ASN A 148 -20.67 16.51 31.79
CA ASN A 148 -19.63 15.76 32.51
C ASN A 148 -20.09 14.32 32.83
N ASP A 149 -21.35 14.11 33.19
CA ASP A 149 -21.90 12.77 33.39
C ASP A 149 -21.98 11.98 32.07
N LEU A 150 -22.37 12.64 30.96
CA LEU A 150 -22.34 12.03 29.63
C LEU A 150 -20.93 11.63 29.21
N LYS A 151 -19.90 12.45 29.50
CA LYS A 151 -18.49 12.06 29.27
C LYS A 151 -18.13 10.79 30.02
N LYS A 152 -18.47 10.68 31.30
CA LYS A 152 -18.24 9.45 32.09
C LYS A 152 -18.94 8.24 31.48
N THR A 153 -20.18 8.42 31.02
CA THR A 153 -20.92 7.36 30.31
C THR A 153 -20.22 6.93 29.03
N ILE A 154 -19.80 7.88 28.18
CA ILE A 154 -19.08 7.61 26.94
C ILE A 154 -17.78 6.84 27.23
N THR A 155 -17.00 7.26 28.23
CA THR A 155 -15.76 6.57 28.62
C THR A 155 -16.02 5.14 29.08
N LYS A 156 -17.07 4.92 29.90
CA LYS A 156 -17.43 3.58 30.38
C LYS A 156 -17.90 2.65 29.25
N GLU A 157 -18.69 3.16 28.31
CA GLU A 157 -19.12 2.39 27.14
C GLU A 157 -17.96 2.12 26.17
N LEU A 158 -17.03 3.06 26.00
CA LEU A 158 -15.81 2.85 25.22
C LEU A 158 -14.95 1.72 25.81
N GLU A 159 -14.81 1.65 27.13
CA GLU A 159 -14.09 0.56 27.80
C GLU A 159 -14.77 -0.79 27.57
N LYS A 160 -16.10 -0.87 27.72
CA LYS A 160 -16.86 -2.09 27.41
C LYS A 160 -16.72 -2.50 25.95
N TYR A 161 -16.80 -1.55 25.02
CA TYR A 161 -16.63 -1.79 23.59
C TYR A 161 -15.23 -2.33 23.28
N LYS A 162 -14.19 -1.74 23.88
CA LYS A 162 -12.80 -2.24 23.77
C LYS A 162 -12.66 -3.66 24.32
N GLU A 163 -13.29 -3.98 25.45
CA GLU A 163 -13.30 -5.33 26.00
C GLU A 163 -14.04 -6.34 25.12
N GLN A 164 -15.20 -5.96 24.57
CA GLN A 164 -15.97 -6.79 23.65
C GLN A 164 -15.20 -7.05 22.36
N LYS A 165 -14.64 -6.00 21.72
CA LYS A 165 -13.74 -6.14 20.57
C LYS A 165 -12.54 -7.03 20.88
N LYS A 166 -11.95 -6.92 22.07
CA LYS A 166 -10.83 -7.79 22.50
C LYS A 166 -11.26 -9.25 22.66
N LYS A 167 -12.50 -9.51 23.09
CA LYS A 167 -13.10 -10.86 23.16
C LYS A 167 -13.45 -11.41 21.77
N GLU A 168 -14.02 -10.58 20.89
CA GLU A 168 -14.31 -10.92 19.48
C GLU A 168 -13.03 -11.24 18.72
N ILE A 169 -12.01 -10.38 18.79
CA ILE A 169 -10.70 -10.62 18.20
C ILE A 169 -10.13 -11.95 18.72
N LYS A 170 -10.21 -12.23 20.03
CA LYS A 170 -9.77 -13.53 20.57
C LYS A 170 -10.57 -14.72 20.00
N LYS A 171 -11.88 -14.56 19.78
CA LYS A 171 -12.77 -15.61 19.26
C LYS A 171 -12.56 -15.83 17.77
N ASP A 172 -12.36 -14.78 16.98
CA ASP A 172 -12.01 -14.84 15.57
C ASP A 172 -10.60 -15.39 15.37
N THR A 173 -9.64 -15.00 16.22
CA THR A 173 -8.30 -15.61 16.24
C THR A 173 -8.37 -17.10 16.60
N LEU A 174 -9.28 -17.50 17.50
CA LEU A 174 -9.49 -18.91 17.85
C LEU A 174 -10.15 -19.67 16.69
N LYS A 175 -11.13 -19.09 16.00
CA LYS A 175 -11.78 -19.67 14.81
C LYS A 175 -10.83 -19.75 13.61
N GLU A 176 -10.01 -18.73 13.35
CA GLU A 176 -8.97 -18.75 12.33
C GLU A 176 -7.89 -19.77 12.68
N ALA A 177 -7.47 -19.84 13.95
CA ALA A 177 -6.55 -20.87 14.42
C ALA A 177 -7.15 -22.28 14.30
N GLN A 178 -8.44 -22.47 14.55
CA GLN A 178 -9.15 -23.75 14.37
C GLN A 178 -9.32 -24.12 12.90
N ALA A 179 -9.67 -23.16 12.03
CA ALA A 179 -9.77 -23.35 10.59
C ALA A 179 -8.40 -23.65 9.92
N LEU A 180 -7.32 -23.09 10.46
CA LEU A 180 -5.93 -23.33 10.00
C LEU A 180 -5.29 -24.59 10.59
N ILE A 181 -5.77 -25.07 11.74
CA ILE A 181 -5.28 -26.32 12.34
C ILE A 181 -5.92 -27.55 11.71
N GLY A 182 -7.08 -27.40 11.05
CA GLY A 182 -7.92 -28.52 10.65
C GLY A 182 -8.49 -29.21 11.89
N GLU A 183 -9.77 -29.61 11.88
CA GLU A 183 -10.24 -30.55 12.89
C GLU A 183 -9.44 -31.85 12.72
N ILE A 184 -8.55 -32.14 13.67
CA ILE A 184 -7.84 -33.41 13.71
C ILE A 184 -8.45 -34.24 14.84
N THR A 185 -9.31 -35.17 14.46
CA THR A 185 -9.48 -36.44 15.16
C THR A 185 -8.28 -37.33 14.81
N LEU A 186 -7.33 -37.49 15.75
CA LEU A 186 -6.29 -38.51 15.61
C LEU A 186 -6.92 -39.87 15.94
N SER A 187 -6.78 -40.84 15.04
CA SER A 187 -6.98 -42.24 15.41
C SER A 187 -5.74 -42.73 16.16
N ASP A 188 -5.91 -43.58 17.18
CA ASP A 188 -4.82 -44.09 18.03
C ASP A 188 -3.69 -44.81 17.26
N ASN A 189 -3.91 -45.13 15.98
CA ASN A 189 -2.94 -45.77 15.10
C ASN A 189 -1.85 -44.83 14.58
N ASP A 190 -2.10 -43.51 14.48
CA ASP A 190 -1.11 -42.53 13.99
C ASP A 190 -0.03 -42.21 15.03
N ILE A 191 -0.33 -42.41 16.31
CA ILE A 191 0.61 -42.20 17.42
C ILE A 191 1.68 -43.32 17.47
N LYS A 192 1.43 -44.48 16.85
CA LYS A 192 2.32 -45.65 16.89
C LYS A 192 3.37 -45.69 15.77
N LYS A 193 3.25 -44.88 14.71
CA LYS A 193 4.25 -44.84 13.62
C LYS A 193 5.20 -43.66 13.76
N ASP A 194 6.35 -43.99 14.36
CA ASP A 194 7.59 -43.24 14.38
C ASP A 194 7.61 -41.95 15.23
N LYS A 195 8.31 -42.02 16.38
CA LYS A 195 8.55 -40.90 17.31
C LYS A 195 9.24 -39.70 16.62
N SER A 196 9.90 -39.92 15.49
CA SER A 196 10.53 -38.87 14.69
C SER A 196 9.51 -37.89 14.08
N SER A 197 8.34 -38.38 13.66
CA SER A 197 7.31 -37.58 12.96
C SER A 197 6.53 -36.69 13.92
N PHE A 198 6.14 -37.22 15.09
CA PHE A 198 5.42 -36.47 16.13
C PHE A 198 6.26 -35.34 16.73
N TYR A 199 7.54 -35.61 17.01
CA TYR A 199 8.46 -34.59 17.52
C TYR A 199 8.69 -33.48 16.48
N GLN A 200 8.87 -33.83 15.20
CA GLN A 200 9.05 -32.86 14.13
C GLN A 200 7.79 -32.01 13.90
N TYR A 201 6.60 -32.62 13.99
CA TYR A 201 5.32 -31.94 13.96
C TYR A 201 5.14 -30.96 15.14
N PHE A 202 5.40 -31.40 16.37
CA PHE A 202 5.32 -30.56 17.56
C PHE A 202 6.32 -29.40 17.51
N LYS A 203 7.57 -29.68 17.09
CA LYS A 203 8.62 -28.68 16.89
C LYS A 203 8.21 -27.63 15.85
N ASN A 204 7.59 -28.03 14.75
CA ASN A 204 7.07 -27.11 13.74
C ASN A 204 5.92 -26.23 14.29
N LYS A 205 4.96 -26.80 15.03
CA LYS A 205 3.89 -26.03 15.67
C LYS A 205 4.40 -25.09 16.77
N PHE A 206 5.38 -25.52 17.56
CA PHE A 206 6.00 -24.70 18.60
C PHE A 206 6.80 -23.54 17.98
N ASN A 207 7.58 -23.81 16.94
CA ASN A 207 8.28 -22.77 16.17
C ASN A 207 7.30 -21.79 15.51
N PHE A 208 6.17 -22.28 15.00
CA PHE A 208 5.09 -21.44 14.50
C PHE A 208 4.52 -20.54 15.59
N TYR A 209 4.20 -21.09 16.77
CA TYR A 209 3.70 -20.32 17.92
C TYR A 209 4.70 -19.24 18.37
N LEU A 210 5.99 -19.58 18.47
CA LEU A 210 7.05 -18.61 18.81
C LEU A 210 7.16 -17.50 17.76
N THR A 211 7.10 -17.86 16.48
CA THR A 211 7.14 -16.91 15.36
C THR A 211 5.91 -15.99 15.39
N PHE A 212 4.72 -16.56 15.58
CA PHE A 212 3.46 -15.82 15.69
C PHE A 212 3.48 -14.88 16.90
N LYS A 213 3.90 -15.36 18.07
CA LYS A 213 4.02 -14.54 19.29
C LYS A 213 4.99 -13.37 19.10
N LYS A 214 6.11 -13.59 18.40
CA LYS A 214 7.08 -12.54 18.05
C LYS A 214 6.46 -11.49 17.12
N LYS A 215 5.80 -11.93 16.03
CA LYS A 215 5.10 -11.04 15.08
C LYS A 215 3.98 -10.25 15.72
N TYR A 216 3.15 -10.89 16.55
CA TYR A 216 2.08 -10.23 17.29
C TYR A 216 2.62 -9.18 18.27
N LYS A 217 3.71 -9.50 19.00
CA LYS A 217 4.37 -8.54 19.90
C LYS A 217 4.90 -7.33 19.13
N GLN A 218 5.53 -7.54 17.97
CA GLN A 218 6.01 -6.45 17.11
C GLN A 218 4.86 -5.60 16.58
N LYS A 219 3.79 -6.21 16.06
CA LYS A 219 2.59 -5.48 15.59
C LYS A 219 2.00 -4.63 16.71
N LYS A 220 1.74 -5.22 17.88
CA LYS A 220 1.19 -4.51 19.03
C LYS A 220 2.11 -3.36 19.48
N LEU A 221 3.42 -3.56 19.45
CA LEU A 221 4.37 -2.51 19.82
C LEU A 221 4.34 -1.34 18.83
N LEU A 222 4.17 -1.63 17.54
CA LEU A 222 4.04 -0.62 16.49
C LEU A 222 2.70 0.12 16.62
N ASP A 223 1.59 -0.59 16.84
CA ASP A 223 0.28 0.02 17.09
C ASP A 223 0.31 0.94 18.33
N ASP A 224 0.95 0.48 19.42
CA ASP A 224 1.17 1.28 20.63
C ASP A 224 1.99 2.54 20.33
N VAL A 225 3.07 2.44 19.53
CA VAL A 225 3.89 3.59 19.13
C VAL A 225 3.09 4.56 18.28
N ASN A 226 2.26 4.07 17.35
CA ASN A 226 1.39 4.93 16.53
C ASN A 226 0.43 5.74 17.40
N LEU A 227 -0.20 5.10 18.40
CA LEU A 227 -1.06 5.78 19.37
C LEU A 227 -0.29 6.84 20.19
N LEU A 228 0.93 6.52 20.64
CA LEU A 228 1.77 7.46 21.37
C LEU A 228 2.20 8.64 20.49
N LEU A 229 2.53 8.40 19.21
CA LEU A 229 2.88 9.44 18.23
C LEU A 229 1.70 10.36 17.88
N GLN A 230 0.46 9.94 18.14
CA GLN A 230 -0.73 10.80 18.00
C GLN A 230 -0.90 11.75 19.18
N SER A 231 -0.35 11.42 20.35
CA SER A 231 -0.34 12.32 21.48
C SER A 231 0.68 13.45 21.26
N LYS A 232 0.31 14.69 21.58
CA LYS A 232 1.23 15.85 21.51
C LYS A 232 2.07 16.04 22.79
N LYS A 233 2.21 15.00 23.62
CA LYS A 233 2.89 15.10 24.92
C LYS A 233 4.33 14.59 24.82
N GLU A 234 5.30 15.38 25.28
CA GLU A 234 6.73 14.99 25.25
C GLU A 234 7.03 13.66 25.95
N LYS A 235 6.37 13.37 27.09
CA LYS A 235 6.54 12.10 27.81
C LYS A 235 6.18 10.88 26.95
N ASP A 236 5.17 11.02 26.10
CA ASP A 236 4.70 9.92 25.26
C ASP A 236 5.64 9.69 24.07
N LEU A 237 6.31 10.74 23.56
CA LEU A 237 7.40 10.60 22.58
C LEU A 237 8.58 9.83 23.16
N ALA A 238 9.00 10.12 24.39
CA ALA A 238 10.10 9.39 25.04
C ALA A 238 9.78 7.88 25.19
N VAL A 239 8.53 7.54 25.52
CA VAL A 239 8.06 6.15 25.60
C VAL A 239 8.02 5.51 24.20
N ALA A 240 7.57 6.24 23.18
CA ALA A 240 7.56 5.78 21.80
C ALA A 240 8.99 5.46 21.31
N GLU A 241 9.95 6.33 21.60
CA GLU A 241 11.37 6.14 21.27
C GLU A 241 11.93 4.87 21.91
N ALA A 242 11.69 4.68 23.22
CA ALA A 242 12.14 3.50 23.95
C ALA A 242 11.53 2.20 23.38
N LYS A 243 10.25 2.23 22.99
CA LYS A 243 9.58 1.10 22.35
C LYS A 243 10.13 0.82 20.95
N LEU A 244 10.40 1.84 20.14
CA LEU A 244 10.98 1.67 18.80
C LEU A 244 12.37 1.07 18.83
N LYS A 245 13.20 1.45 19.82
CA LYS A 245 14.52 0.81 20.01
C LYS A 245 14.42 -0.70 20.18
N LEU A 246 13.36 -1.22 20.82
CA LEU A 246 13.13 -2.66 20.96
C LEU A 246 12.69 -3.35 19.65
N VAL A 247 12.08 -2.61 18.72
CA VAL A 247 11.80 -3.12 17.37
C VAL A 247 13.08 -3.11 16.54
N HIS A 248 13.83 -2.01 16.61
CA HIS A 248 15.00 -1.74 15.78
C HIS A 248 16.25 -2.47 16.27
N SER A 249 16.29 -2.95 17.53
CA SER A 249 17.38 -3.78 18.06
C SER A 249 17.55 -5.14 17.37
N GLY A 250 16.67 -5.47 16.41
CA GLY A 250 16.77 -6.65 15.53
C GLY A 250 16.75 -6.32 14.03
N SER A 251 16.83 -5.04 13.65
CA SER A 251 16.94 -4.55 12.28
C SER A 251 18.43 -4.25 12.02
N SER A 252 19.10 -5.16 11.34
CA SER A 252 20.56 -5.31 11.34
C SER A 252 21.33 -4.02 11.00
N ARG A 253 22.04 -3.45 11.99
CA ARG A 253 23.01 -2.34 11.81
C ARG A 253 24.36 -2.77 11.23
N GLU A 254 24.43 -3.97 10.67
CA GLU A 254 25.48 -4.42 9.76
C GLU A 254 24.95 -5.68 9.06
N ILE A 255 25.08 -5.74 7.73
CA ILE A 255 24.87 -6.93 6.94
C ILE A 255 26.25 -7.41 6.50
N ARG A 256 26.60 -8.60 6.97
CA ARG A 256 27.59 -9.47 6.34
C ARG A 256 26.88 -10.77 6.05
N ASP A 257 26.68 -11.10 4.79
CA ASP A 257 26.10 -12.40 4.44
C ASP A 257 27.06 -13.15 3.52
N GLU A 258 27.67 -14.18 4.08
CA GLU A 258 28.53 -15.12 3.37
C GLU A 258 27.72 -16.17 2.58
N LYS A 259 26.39 -16.22 2.77
CA LYS A 259 25.51 -17.26 2.21
C LYS A 259 24.90 -16.87 0.87
N VAL A 260 25.03 -15.62 0.42
CA VAL A 260 24.55 -15.24 -0.91
C VAL A 260 25.48 -15.85 -1.95
N SER A 261 24.91 -16.75 -2.74
CA SER A 261 25.70 -17.60 -3.63
C SER A 261 26.37 -16.77 -4.73
N GLY A 262 27.70 -16.83 -4.80
CA GLY A 262 28.47 -16.11 -5.82
C GLY A 262 28.81 -14.65 -5.49
N TYR A 263 28.55 -14.19 -4.26
CA TYR A 263 28.72 -12.79 -3.89
C TYR A 263 29.36 -12.58 -2.51
N ASP A 264 30.06 -11.47 -2.36
CA ASP A 264 30.31 -10.82 -1.08
C ASP A 264 29.28 -9.70 -0.88
N ILE A 265 28.76 -9.57 0.35
CA ILE A 265 27.85 -8.48 0.72
C ILE A 265 28.36 -7.84 2.00
N TYR A 266 28.44 -6.51 1.97
CA TYR A 266 28.71 -5.70 3.14
C TYR A 266 27.79 -4.49 3.14
N GLY A 267 27.04 -4.27 4.21
CA GLY A 267 26.26 -3.05 4.36
C GLY A 267 26.17 -2.61 5.80
N LYS A 268 26.13 -1.32 6.07
CA LYS A 268 26.10 -0.79 7.43
C LYS A 268 25.40 0.55 7.49
N ILE A 269 24.68 0.73 8.59
CA ILE A 269 23.94 1.95 8.92
C ILE A 269 24.71 2.67 10.04
N LEU A 270 25.10 3.91 9.78
CA LEU A 270 25.65 4.82 10.75
C LEU A 270 24.56 5.85 11.11
N GLY A 271 23.76 5.51 12.13
CA GLY A 271 22.66 6.36 12.55
C GLY A 271 23.15 7.66 13.21
N ALA A 272 22.59 8.80 12.82
CA ALA A 272 22.80 10.09 13.45
C ALA A 272 21.98 10.24 14.74
N ASP A 273 20.79 9.63 14.77
CA ASP A 273 19.86 9.69 15.88
C ASP A 273 19.83 8.41 16.74
N LYS A 274 19.19 8.52 17.91
CA LYS A 274 18.92 7.36 18.79
C LYS A 274 18.02 6.30 18.13
N VAL A 275 17.22 6.70 17.14
CA VAL A 275 16.37 5.86 16.31
C VAL A 275 16.64 6.25 14.86
N THR A 276 17.01 5.26 14.04
CA THR A 276 17.38 5.46 12.64
C THR A 276 16.13 5.50 11.74
N GLY A 277 16.11 6.46 10.81
CA GLY A 277 15.23 6.57 9.64
C GLY A 277 15.73 5.76 8.43
N ASP A 278 16.93 5.21 8.50
CA ASP A 278 17.48 4.26 7.52
C ASP A 278 17.23 2.79 7.88
N SER A 279 17.26 1.92 6.86
CA SER A 279 17.21 0.48 7.04
C SER A 279 17.91 -0.32 5.95
N LEU A 280 18.40 -1.49 6.35
CA LEU A 280 18.87 -2.55 5.49
C LEU A 280 18.15 -3.85 5.86
N GLY A 281 17.82 -4.65 4.85
CA GLY A 281 17.29 -5.99 5.08
C GLY A 281 17.75 -7.00 4.06
N ILE A 282 17.85 -8.25 4.51
CA ILE A 282 18.19 -9.40 3.67
C ILE A 282 17.27 -10.57 3.98
N SER A 283 16.87 -11.28 2.95
CA SER A 283 16.03 -12.46 3.06
C SER A 283 16.35 -13.48 1.98
N ASN A 284 16.54 -14.72 2.42
CA ASN A 284 16.81 -15.85 1.55
C ASN A 284 15.51 -16.67 1.39
N ASN A 285 14.95 -16.66 0.19
CA ASN A 285 13.72 -17.34 -0.22
C ASN A 285 14.04 -18.45 -1.24
N LYS A 286 14.29 -19.67 -0.76
CA LYS A 286 14.64 -20.83 -1.61
C LYS A 286 15.85 -20.54 -2.51
N LYS A 287 15.61 -20.06 -3.74
CA LYS A 287 16.61 -19.72 -4.76
C LYS A 287 16.84 -18.21 -4.91
N ASP A 288 16.02 -17.39 -4.27
CA ASP A 288 16.04 -15.93 -4.40
C ASP A 288 16.64 -15.31 -3.13
N HIS A 289 17.67 -14.48 -3.30
CA HIS A 289 18.30 -13.68 -2.26
C HIS A 289 17.87 -12.23 -2.44
N ILE A 290 16.88 -11.81 -1.65
CA ILE A 290 16.31 -10.46 -1.73
C ILE A 290 16.95 -9.59 -0.66
N PHE A 291 17.45 -8.44 -1.07
CA PHE A 291 18.02 -7.43 -0.17
C PHE A 291 17.45 -6.06 -0.50
N PHE A 292 17.42 -5.18 0.50
CA PHE A 292 16.98 -3.81 0.29
C PHE A 292 17.76 -2.83 1.16
N ILE A 293 17.77 -1.60 0.69
CA ILE A 293 18.14 -0.40 1.42
C ILE A 293 16.99 0.60 1.28
N GLY A 294 16.69 1.31 2.36
CA GLY A 294 15.66 2.35 2.32
C GLY A 294 15.80 3.35 3.43
N ASP A 295 15.25 4.52 3.17
CA ASP A 295 15.23 5.69 4.03
C ASP A 295 13.79 6.22 4.11
N ALA A 296 13.35 6.58 5.31
CA ALA A 296 12.05 7.16 5.57
C ALA A 296 12.15 8.67 5.75
N THR A 297 11.25 9.41 5.10
CA THR A 297 11.21 10.88 5.17
C THR A 297 11.20 11.43 6.60
N GLY A 298 12.08 12.41 6.83
CA GLY A 298 12.24 13.10 8.12
C GLY A 298 13.24 12.37 9.02
N HIS A 299 13.34 12.77 10.28
CA HIS A 299 14.29 12.17 11.23
C HIS A 299 13.63 11.79 12.56
N GLY A 300 14.37 11.07 13.40
CA GLY A 300 13.93 10.64 14.73
C GLY A 300 12.78 9.64 14.74
N ILE A 301 11.90 9.75 15.75
CA ILE A 301 10.90 8.72 16.11
C ILE A 301 9.91 8.44 14.96
N LYS A 302 9.53 9.46 14.18
CA LYS A 302 8.55 9.32 13.08
C LYS A 302 9.13 8.55 11.89
N ALA A 303 10.35 8.90 11.48
CA ALA A 303 11.09 8.19 10.43
C ALA A 303 11.36 6.75 10.86
N GLY A 304 11.81 6.57 12.11
CA GLY A 304 12.00 5.26 12.68
C GLY A 304 10.75 4.39 12.71
N PHE A 305 9.60 4.94 13.11
CA PHE A 305 8.34 4.20 13.04
C PHE A 305 7.99 3.75 11.62
N THR A 306 8.22 4.63 10.63
CA THR A 306 7.95 4.38 9.22
C THR A 306 8.83 3.25 8.67
N ILE A 307 10.14 3.28 8.94
CA ILE A 307 11.05 2.15 8.65
C ILE A 307 10.67 0.87 9.38
N GLY A 308 10.23 0.97 10.64
CA GLY A 308 9.77 -0.19 11.41
C GLY A 308 8.64 -0.95 10.71
N GLN A 309 7.75 -0.24 10.00
CA GLN A 309 6.69 -0.85 9.19
C GLN A 309 7.23 -1.56 7.96
N LEU A 310 8.15 -0.93 7.22
CA LEU A 310 8.82 -1.55 6.07
C LEU A 310 9.52 -2.85 6.48
N ASN A 311 10.28 -2.83 7.56
CA ASN A 311 11.02 -3.98 8.08
C ASN A 311 10.08 -5.14 8.43
N LYS A 312 8.95 -4.82 9.06
CA LYS A 312 7.91 -5.80 9.38
C LYS A 312 7.34 -6.44 8.11
N TYR A 313 6.92 -5.64 7.13
CA TYR A 313 6.34 -6.16 5.89
C TYR A 313 7.34 -6.96 5.07
N PHE A 314 8.59 -6.49 4.99
CA PHE A 314 9.66 -7.29 4.41
C PHE A 314 9.78 -8.65 5.11
N GLY A 315 9.90 -8.69 6.44
CA GLY A 315 9.99 -9.93 7.19
C GLY A 315 8.76 -10.86 7.09
N ASP A 316 7.58 -10.31 6.81
CA ASP A 316 6.35 -11.07 6.65
C ASP A 316 6.23 -11.77 5.29
N PHE A 317 6.73 -11.12 4.23
CA PHE A 317 6.45 -11.51 2.84
C PHE A 317 7.68 -11.96 2.04
N SER A 318 8.89 -11.51 2.38
CA SER A 318 10.10 -11.74 1.56
C SER A 318 10.44 -13.22 1.35
N LYS A 319 10.10 -14.08 2.31
CA LYS A 319 10.31 -15.55 2.23
C LYS A 319 9.25 -16.29 1.43
N LYS A 320 8.21 -15.61 0.96
CA LYS A 320 7.03 -16.23 0.31
C LYS A 320 6.82 -15.72 -1.10
N LEU A 321 7.16 -14.45 -1.34
CA LEU A 321 6.87 -13.77 -2.59
C LEU A 321 8.15 -13.55 -3.40
N LYS A 322 7.99 -13.50 -4.73
CA LYS A 322 9.01 -12.96 -5.64
C LYS A 322 9.06 -11.44 -5.49
N ILE A 323 10.16 -10.82 -5.94
CA ILE A 323 10.41 -9.39 -5.76
C ILE A 323 9.25 -8.51 -6.23
N GLU A 324 8.64 -8.77 -7.39
CA GLU A 324 7.54 -7.92 -7.90
C GLU A 324 6.29 -8.00 -7.01
N ASN A 325 5.90 -9.20 -6.57
CA ASN A 325 4.79 -9.40 -5.65
C ASN A 325 5.09 -8.83 -4.26
N LEU A 326 6.34 -8.94 -3.82
CA LEU A 326 6.81 -8.37 -2.56
C LEU A 326 6.66 -6.84 -2.57
N ILE A 327 7.09 -6.17 -3.64
CA ILE A 327 6.96 -4.71 -3.77
C ILE A 327 5.50 -4.28 -3.81
N LEU A 328 4.66 -5.00 -4.55
CA LEU A 328 3.23 -4.69 -4.61
C LEU A 328 2.58 -4.71 -3.22
N GLU A 329 2.84 -5.79 -2.47
CA GLU A 329 2.29 -5.99 -1.13
C GLU A 329 2.81 -4.94 -0.14
N ILE A 330 4.14 -4.76 -0.09
CA ILE A 330 4.78 -3.77 0.81
C ILE A 330 4.27 -2.37 0.52
N ASN A 331 4.26 -1.94 -0.75
CA ASN A 331 3.83 -0.59 -1.10
C ASN A 331 2.38 -0.31 -0.68
N ASN A 332 1.47 -1.26 -0.98
CA ASN A 332 0.05 -1.05 -0.72
C ASN A 332 -0.28 -1.07 0.76
N LEU A 333 0.39 -1.92 1.56
CA LEU A 333 0.29 -1.89 3.02
C LEU A 333 0.86 -0.59 3.60
N LEU A 334 2.06 -0.18 3.18
CA LEU A 334 2.63 1.11 3.58
C LEU A 334 1.69 2.28 3.22
N LYS A 335 1.06 2.25 2.04
CA LYS A 335 0.12 3.31 1.66
C LYS A 335 -1.10 3.39 2.58
N GLN A 336 -1.56 2.26 3.11
CA GLN A 336 -2.69 2.19 4.03
C GLN A 336 -2.32 2.68 5.43
N ASP A 337 -1.11 2.35 5.89
CA ASP A 337 -0.71 2.62 7.28
C ASP A 337 0.02 3.96 7.47
N LEU A 338 0.67 4.48 6.44
CA LEU A 338 1.38 5.76 6.51
C LEU A 338 0.41 6.94 6.42
N LYS A 339 0.65 7.94 7.29
CA LYS A 339 -0.06 9.22 7.24
C LYS A 339 0.32 9.98 5.97
N SER A 340 -0.60 10.82 5.50
CA SER A 340 -0.35 11.71 4.35
C SER A 340 0.92 12.53 4.56
N GLY A 341 1.82 12.51 3.58
CA GLY A 341 3.11 13.21 3.61
C GLY A 341 4.32 12.36 4.02
N ASN A 342 4.12 11.17 4.60
CA ASN A 342 5.23 10.25 4.90
C ASN A 342 5.43 9.26 3.75
N PHE A 343 6.67 9.04 3.35
CA PHE A 343 7.03 8.03 2.37
C PHE A 343 8.40 7.43 2.68
N ILE A 344 8.76 6.37 1.94
CA ILE A 344 10.06 5.72 2.06
C ILE A 344 10.70 5.68 0.68
N THR A 345 11.90 6.24 0.54
CA THR A 345 12.74 5.97 -0.64
C THR A 345 13.43 4.63 -0.43
N SER A 346 13.32 3.69 -1.36
CA SER A 346 13.98 2.39 -1.20
C SER A 346 14.31 1.73 -2.52
N ILE A 347 15.26 0.81 -2.49
CA ILE A 347 15.55 -0.07 -3.61
C ILE A 347 15.68 -1.50 -3.10
N PHE A 348 15.04 -2.40 -3.83
CA PHE A 348 15.13 -3.82 -3.59
C PHE A 348 15.90 -4.46 -4.71
N PHE A 349 16.74 -5.42 -4.35
CA PHE A 349 17.50 -6.24 -5.27
C PHE A 349 17.18 -7.70 -5.04
N ASN A 350 17.37 -8.52 -6.06
CA ASN A 350 17.26 -9.96 -6.00
C ASN A 350 18.39 -10.61 -6.80
N ILE A 351 19.08 -11.56 -6.17
CA ILE A 351 20.00 -12.47 -6.83
C ILE A 351 19.35 -13.85 -6.83
N ASN A 352 19.19 -14.43 -8.02
CA ASN A 352 18.70 -15.79 -8.14
C ASN A 352 19.89 -16.76 -8.21
N ASP A 353 19.85 -17.84 -7.43
CA ASP A 353 20.88 -18.89 -7.40
C ASP A 353 21.12 -19.54 -8.77
N GLU A 354 20.10 -19.52 -9.63
CA GLU A 354 20.21 -20.01 -11.00
C GLU A 354 20.72 -18.95 -11.95
N GLU A 355 20.66 -17.65 -11.67
CA GLU A 355 21.13 -16.60 -12.59
C GLU A 355 22.06 -15.63 -11.87
N LYS A 356 23.10 -16.18 -11.24
CA LYS A 356 23.99 -15.44 -10.33
C LYS A 356 24.74 -14.28 -10.98
N ASN A 357 24.89 -14.23 -12.30
CA ASN A 357 25.49 -13.07 -12.97
C ASN A 357 24.53 -11.89 -13.13
N LYS A 358 23.23 -12.06 -12.80
CA LYS A 358 22.21 -11.03 -12.90
C LYS A 358 21.70 -10.63 -11.53
N VAL A 359 21.74 -9.33 -11.26
CA VAL A 359 21.06 -8.71 -10.13
C VAL A 359 19.80 -8.03 -10.66
N SER A 360 18.64 -8.58 -10.34
CA SER A 360 17.37 -7.92 -10.58
C SER A 360 17.15 -6.84 -9.52
N PHE A 361 16.51 -5.72 -9.86
CA PHE A 361 16.17 -4.70 -8.88
C PHE A 361 14.87 -3.95 -9.23
N VAL A 362 14.26 -3.37 -8.20
CA VAL A 362 13.10 -2.48 -8.30
C VAL A 362 13.38 -1.24 -7.44
N GLY A 363 13.45 -0.08 -8.09
CA GLY A 363 13.55 1.20 -7.42
C GLY A 363 12.18 1.71 -6.94
N MET A 364 12.17 2.34 -5.78
CA MET A 364 11.05 3.05 -5.18
C MET A 364 11.53 4.45 -4.78
N GLY A 365 11.92 5.25 -5.77
CA GLY A 365 12.34 6.65 -5.55
C GLY A 365 13.69 6.83 -4.85
N HIS A 366 14.52 5.78 -4.81
CA HIS A 366 15.84 5.81 -4.16
C HIS A 366 16.94 6.41 -5.04
N GLU A 367 18.05 6.77 -4.38
CA GLU A 367 19.24 7.35 -4.99
C GLU A 367 19.85 6.50 -6.12
N PRO A 368 20.61 7.12 -7.05
CA PRO A 368 21.36 6.40 -8.07
C PRO A 368 22.29 5.35 -7.47
N ILE A 369 22.33 4.17 -8.08
CA ILE A 369 23.29 3.12 -7.74
C ILE A 369 24.53 3.25 -8.64
N PHE A 370 25.67 2.85 -8.10
CA PHE A 370 26.93 2.83 -8.84
C PHE A 370 27.42 1.40 -9.05
N VAL A 371 27.97 1.11 -10.22
CA VAL A 371 28.64 -0.16 -10.50
C VAL A 371 30.06 0.12 -10.96
N TYR A 372 31.03 -0.32 -10.19
CA TYR A 372 32.42 -0.39 -10.59
C TYR A 372 32.64 -1.64 -11.44
N ARG A 373 33.15 -1.42 -12.65
CA ARG A 373 33.50 -2.47 -13.61
C ARG A 373 34.96 -2.86 -13.41
N ASN A 374 35.20 -4.06 -12.89
CA ASN A 374 36.55 -4.51 -12.56
C ASN A 374 37.44 -4.65 -13.81
N THR A 375 36.86 -5.00 -14.96
CA THR A 375 37.61 -5.16 -16.22
C THR A 375 38.06 -3.82 -16.80
N THR A 376 37.15 -2.85 -16.91
CA THR A 376 37.43 -1.55 -17.54
C THR A 376 37.96 -0.52 -16.55
N LYS A 377 37.84 -0.80 -15.25
CA LYS A 377 38.16 0.11 -14.15
C LYS A 377 37.32 1.39 -14.16
N GLU A 378 36.14 1.36 -14.79
CA GLU A 378 35.21 2.47 -14.84
C GLU A 378 34.03 2.30 -13.89
N VAL A 379 33.37 3.40 -13.55
CA VAL A 379 32.15 3.41 -12.73
C VAL A 379 30.98 3.88 -13.58
N GLU A 380 29.94 3.07 -13.66
CA GLU A 380 28.66 3.45 -14.25
C GLU A 380 27.67 3.90 -13.18
N LYS A 381 26.86 4.90 -13.50
CA LYS A 381 25.76 5.38 -12.66
C LYS A 381 24.44 4.93 -13.27
N ILE A 382 23.60 4.27 -12.47
CA ILE A 382 22.29 3.76 -12.89
C ILE A 382 21.22 4.42 -12.03
N ILE A 383 20.20 5.01 -12.66
CA ILE A 383 19.06 5.62 -11.97
C ILE A 383 17.97 4.56 -11.79
N PRO A 384 17.63 4.13 -10.55
CA PRO A 384 16.69 3.04 -10.34
C PRO A 384 15.26 3.38 -10.79
N GLY A 385 14.85 4.63 -10.56
CA GLY A 385 13.50 5.12 -10.83
C GLY A 385 12.46 4.60 -9.84
N GLY A 386 11.19 4.65 -10.27
CA GLY A 386 10.05 4.29 -9.42
C GLY A 386 9.59 5.43 -8.52
N LEU A 387 8.39 5.30 -7.97
CA LEU A 387 7.82 6.24 -7.01
C LEU A 387 8.14 5.76 -5.60
N ALA A 388 8.40 6.68 -4.67
CA ALA A 388 8.64 6.32 -3.27
C ALA A 388 7.48 5.52 -2.66
N ALA A 389 7.83 4.58 -1.79
CA ALA A 389 6.89 3.63 -1.21
C ALA A 389 5.86 4.34 -0.33
N GLY A 390 4.60 3.93 -0.45
CA GLY A 390 3.50 4.48 0.34
C GLY A 390 2.91 5.79 -0.17
N ILE A 391 3.39 6.34 -1.31
CA ILE A 391 2.78 7.53 -1.91
C ILE A 391 1.44 7.20 -2.56
N ARG A 392 1.39 6.14 -3.38
CA ARG A 392 0.20 5.76 -4.17
C ARG A 392 0.01 4.25 -4.16
N LEU A 393 -1.25 3.81 -4.20
CA LEU A 393 -1.58 2.41 -4.46
C LEU A 393 -1.08 1.99 -5.85
N ILE A 394 -0.48 0.82 -5.92
CA ILE A 394 -0.12 0.14 -7.16
C ILE A 394 -1.27 -0.81 -7.49
N LYS A 395 -1.84 -0.69 -8.69
CA LYS A 395 -3.02 -1.46 -9.10
C LYS A 395 -2.69 -2.93 -9.31
N ASP A 396 -1.62 -3.20 -10.05
CA ASP A 396 -1.18 -4.54 -10.37
C ASP A 396 0.33 -4.60 -10.66
N ILE A 397 0.83 -5.82 -10.82
CA ILE A 397 2.25 -6.14 -10.99
C ILE A 397 2.84 -5.49 -12.26
N SER A 398 2.05 -5.24 -13.31
CA SER A 398 2.54 -4.65 -14.57
C SER A 398 3.04 -3.21 -14.39
N ASN A 399 2.62 -2.54 -13.32
CA ASN A 399 3.11 -1.20 -12.98
C ASN A 399 4.49 -1.22 -12.28
N ILE A 400 5.01 -2.40 -11.92
CA ILE A 400 6.31 -2.57 -11.28
C ILE A 400 7.36 -2.81 -12.35
N LYS A 401 8.33 -1.88 -12.44
CA LYS A 401 9.43 -1.95 -13.39
C LYS A 401 10.63 -2.66 -12.75
N LYS A 402 10.68 -3.98 -12.89
CA LYS A 402 11.89 -4.75 -12.61
C LYS A 402 12.95 -4.48 -13.69
N ARG A 403 14.17 -4.23 -13.26
CA ARG A 403 15.35 -4.03 -14.12
C ARG A 403 16.44 -5.01 -13.72
N GLU A 404 17.44 -5.19 -14.57
CA GLU A 404 18.53 -6.14 -14.35
C GLU A 404 19.88 -5.48 -14.59
N ILE A 405 20.88 -5.89 -13.82
CA ILE A 405 22.29 -5.51 -13.97
C ILE A 405 23.07 -6.80 -14.08
N ILE A 406 23.90 -6.90 -15.12
CA ILE A 406 24.86 -8.00 -15.25
C ILE A 406 26.12 -7.60 -14.50
N LEU A 407 26.54 -8.41 -13.53
CA LEU A 407 27.80 -8.23 -12.79
C LEU A 407 28.79 -9.33 -13.19
N ASN A 408 29.95 -8.91 -13.69
CA ASN A 408 31.08 -9.80 -13.99
C ASN A 408 31.97 -10.00 -12.76
N ASP A 409 32.89 -10.96 -12.85
CA ASP A 409 33.76 -11.27 -11.72
C ASP A 409 34.57 -10.05 -11.23
N GLY A 410 34.48 -9.79 -9.93
CA GLY A 410 35.09 -8.64 -9.28
C GLY A 410 34.35 -7.31 -9.45
N ASP A 411 33.28 -7.23 -10.27
CA ASP A 411 32.45 -6.02 -10.34
C ASP A 411 31.81 -5.73 -8.96
N ILE A 412 31.68 -4.45 -8.63
CA ILE A 412 31.15 -3.99 -7.33
C ILE A 412 29.98 -3.06 -7.56
N LEU A 413 28.81 -3.40 -7.00
CA LEU A 413 27.64 -2.55 -6.93
C LEU A 413 27.58 -1.86 -5.58
N MET A 414 27.30 -0.55 -5.58
CA MET A 414 27.10 0.28 -4.40
C MET A 414 25.73 0.95 -4.44
N SER A 415 24.99 0.85 -3.33
CA SER A 415 23.78 1.62 -3.03
C SER A 415 23.98 2.36 -1.71
N TYR A 416 23.34 3.51 -1.54
CA TYR A 416 23.52 4.37 -0.38
C TYR A 416 22.29 5.25 -0.13
N THR A 417 22.15 5.79 1.07
CA THR A 417 21.12 6.78 1.42
C THR A 417 21.62 8.21 1.26
N ASP A 418 20.73 9.18 1.13
CA ASP A 418 21.06 10.57 0.85
C ASP A 418 21.96 11.22 1.93
N GLY A 419 21.91 10.74 3.17
CA GLY A 419 22.76 11.23 4.25
C GLY A 419 24.27 11.23 3.96
N ILE A 420 24.79 10.37 3.06
CA ILE A 420 26.19 10.50 2.61
C ILE A 420 26.39 11.67 1.64
N VAL A 421 25.50 11.87 0.66
CA VAL A 421 25.67 12.93 -0.35
C VAL A 421 25.36 14.30 0.19
N GLU A 422 24.44 14.40 1.15
CA GLU A 422 24.03 15.64 1.81
C GLU A 422 24.96 16.09 2.93
N ALA A 423 25.90 15.23 3.36
CA ALA A 423 26.90 15.58 4.37
C ALA A 423 27.70 16.81 3.92
N LYS A 424 27.88 17.77 4.84
CA LYS A 424 28.50 19.08 4.53
C LYS A 424 29.89 19.23 5.13
N ASN A 425 30.80 19.85 4.38
CA ASN A 425 32.08 20.31 4.91
C ASN A 425 31.93 21.60 5.74
N SER A 426 33.05 22.16 6.24
CA SER A 426 33.08 23.41 7.00
C SER A 426 32.56 24.61 6.23
N ASP A 427 32.65 24.58 4.89
CA ASP A 427 32.22 25.64 4.00
C ASP A 427 30.75 25.47 3.57
N GLY A 428 30.08 24.42 4.08
CA GLY A 428 28.68 24.11 3.78
C GLY A 428 28.47 23.35 2.46
N GLU A 429 29.53 22.97 1.76
CA GLU A 429 29.46 22.21 0.51
C GLU A 429 29.13 20.74 0.77
N MET A 430 28.23 20.18 -0.04
CA MET A 430 27.79 18.80 0.05
C MET A 430 28.85 17.83 -0.48
N TYR A 431 28.92 16.62 0.09
CA TYR A 431 29.81 15.55 -0.34
C TYR A 431 29.58 15.17 -1.81
N SER A 432 28.32 15.23 -2.27
CA SER A 432 27.85 15.09 -3.65
C SER A 432 27.94 13.68 -4.25
N ILE A 433 27.05 13.43 -5.21
CA ILE A 433 26.97 12.17 -5.98
C ILE A 433 28.24 11.94 -6.82
N ASP A 434 28.84 12.99 -7.38
CA ASP A 434 30.02 12.88 -8.25
C ASP A 434 31.25 12.39 -7.47
N ARG A 435 31.38 12.82 -6.20
CA ARG A 435 32.44 12.33 -5.33
C ARG A 435 32.30 10.84 -5.03
N ILE A 436 31.08 10.35 -4.79
CA ILE A 436 30.83 8.92 -4.55
C ILE A 436 31.37 8.08 -5.71
N GLY A 437 31.03 8.41 -6.95
CA GLY A 437 31.50 7.68 -8.13
C GLY A 437 33.03 7.68 -8.25
N LYS A 438 33.66 8.85 -8.04
CA LYS A 438 35.14 8.99 -8.06
C LYS A 438 35.80 8.15 -6.96
N LYS A 439 35.25 8.17 -5.74
CA LYS A 439 35.79 7.45 -4.59
C LYS A 439 35.56 5.95 -4.68
N LEU A 440 34.43 5.51 -5.23
CA LEU A 440 34.21 4.08 -5.50
C LEU A 440 35.27 3.55 -6.48
N LYS A 441 35.56 4.28 -7.56
CA LYS A 441 36.62 3.95 -8.53
C LYS A 441 37.98 3.83 -7.83
N GLU A 442 38.35 4.85 -7.06
CA GLU A 442 39.62 4.89 -6.31
C GLU A 442 39.74 3.73 -5.32
N PHE A 443 38.73 3.49 -4.50
CA PHE A 443 38.77 2.50 -3.43
C PHE A 443 38.68 1.05 -3.94
N SER A 444 38.03 0.84 -5.08
CA SER A 444 37.92 -0.48 -5.71
C SER A 444 39.15 -0.89 -6.54
N MET A 445 40.11 0.03 -6.74
CA MET A 445 41.39 -0.27 -7.39
C MET A 445 42.46 -0.82 -6.44
N TYR A 446 42.28 -0.73 -5.12
CA TYR A 446 43.23 -1.29 -4.16
C TYR A 446 43.29 -2.83 -4.28
N LYS A 447 44.51 -3.37 -4.23
CA LYS A 447 44.74 -4.81 -4.32
C LYS A 447 44.11 -5.51 -3.12
N ASN A 448 43.30 -6.54 -3.36
CA ASN A 448 42.55 -7.28 -2.35
C ASN A 448 41.54 -6.45 -1.54
N ALA A 449 41.03 -5.33 -2.07
CA ALA A 449 40.01 -4.54 -1.39
C ALA A 449 38.77 -5.41 -1.09
N GLY A 450 38.61 -5.75 0.18
CA GLY A 450 37.39 -6.34 0.71
C GLY A 450 36.30 -5.28 0.77
N LEU A 451 35.03 -5.70 0.73
CA LEU A 451 33.92 -4.74 0.77
C LEU A 451 33.90 -3.92 2.06
N GLU A 452 34.27 -4.52 3.18
CA GLU A 452 34.42 -3.82 4.46
C GLU A 452 35.49 -2.72 4.38
N GLU A 453 36.66 -3.01 3.79
CA GLU A 453 37.73 -2.02 3.65
C GLU A 453 37.29 -0.85 2.76
N ILE A 454 36.55 -1.13 1.68
CA ILE A 454 35.96 -0.08 0.83
C ILE A 454 35.01 0.79 1.64
N TYR A 455 34.14 0.17 2.46
CA TYR A 455 33.24 0.89 3.35
C TYR A 455 34.00 1.77 4.37
N GLU A 456 35.04 1.23 5.02
CA GLU A 456 35.86 1.98 5.97
C GLU A 456 36.57 3.16 5.32
N LYS A 457 37.05 3.02 4.08
CA LYS A 457 37.62 4.13 3.30
C LYS A 457 36.59 5.20 3.00
N PHE A 458 35.35 4.84 2.68
CA PHE A 458 34.25 5.80 2.53
C PHE A 458 33.97 6.56 3.82
N LEU A 459 33.89 5.86 4.96
CA LEU A 459 33.70 6.52 6.25
C LEU A 459 34.85 7.46 6.61
N LEU A 460 36.09 7.05 6.34
CA LEU A 460 37.27 7.88 6.57
C LEU A 460 37.26 9.12 5.68
N ASP A 461 36.98 8.97 4.38
CA ASP A 461 36.90 10.11 3.45
C ASP A 461 35.77 11.07 3.84
N LEU A 462 34.61 10.54 4.25
CA LEU A 462 33.49 11.33 4.76
C LEU A 462 33.86 12.08 6.04
N LYS A 463 34.55 11.42 6.98
CA LYS A 463 35.03 12.05 8.22
C LYS A 463 36.05 13.16 7.94
N ILE A 464 36.97 12.93 7.01
CA ILE A 464 37.95 13.95 6.59
C ILE A 464 37.23 15.13 5.92
N PHE A 465 36.30 14.86 5.01
CA PHE A 465 35.52 15.88 4.31
C PHE A 465 34.71 16.77 5.26
N THR A 466 34.12 16.18 6.30
CA THR A 466 33.34 16.89 7.33
C THR A 466 34.21 17.56 8.42
N GLY A 467 35.53 17.66 8.21
CA GLY A 467 36.45 18.34 9.13
C GLY A 467 36.71 17.59 10.43
N GLY A 468 36.54 16.26 10.44
CA GLY A 468 36.89 15.39 11.57
C GLY A 468 35.91 15.41 12.74
N LYS A 469 34.87 16.26 12.72
CA LYS A 469 33.92 16.43 13.83
C LYS A 469 32.94 15.28 14.00
N GLY A 470 32.77 14.41 12.99
CA GLY A 470 31.91 13.23 13.07
C GLY A 470 30.43 13.54 13.34
N ASN A 471 29.99 14.79 13.13
CA ASN A 471 28.60 15.19 13.27
C ASN A 471 27.89 15.01 11.92
N TYR A 472 27.23 13.87 11.76
CA TYR A 472 26.35 13.60 10.63
C TYR A 472 25.01 14.29 10.90
N LEU A 473 24.50 15.03 9.92
CA LEU A 473 23.19 15.71 10.02
C LEU A 473 22.03 14.73 9.81
N ASP A 474 22.31 13.59 9.17
CA ASP A 474 21.35 12.53 8.88
C ASP A 474 22.01 11.15 8.98
N ASP A 475 21.20 10.10 8.95
CA ASP A 475 21.67 8.72 8.92
C ASP A 475 22.48 8.43 7.64
N VAL A 476 23.61 7.74 7.78
CA VAL A 476 24.45 7.36 6.63
C VAL A 476 24.44 5.86 6.45
N THR A 477 23.91 5.38 5.33
CA THR A 477 23.89 3.96 5.00
C THR A 477 24.58 3.68 3.68
N ILE A 478 25.42 2.64 3.66
CA ILE A 478 26.06 2.12 2.45
C ILE A 478 25.82 0.61 2.39
N LEU A 479 25.48 0.13 1.19
CA LEU A 479 25.38 -1.29 0.85
C LEU A 479 26.27 -1.58 -0.36
N LEU A 480 27.17 -2.54 -0.21
CA LEU A 480 28.12 -3.00 -1.21
C LEU A 480 27.86 -4.47 -1.53
N LEU A 481 27.94 -4.79 -2.81
CA LEU A 481 27.80 -6.13 -3.36
C LEU A 481 28.93 -6.36 -4.36
N LYS A 482 29.74 -7.41 -4.17
CA LYS A 482 30.82 -7.78 -5.10
C LYS A 482 30.59 -9.16 -5.66
N ARG A 483 30.67 -9.28 -6.98
CA ARG A 483 30.59 -10.57 -7.64
C ARG A 483 31.90 -11.34 -7.42
N ASP A 484 31.78 -12.56 -6.90
CA ASP A 484 32.91 -13.48 -6.71
C ASP A 484 32.55 -14.85 -7.31
N LYS A 485 33.05 -15.12 -8.52
CA LYS A 485 32.83 -16.39 -9.21
C LYS A 485 33.47 -17.58 -8.50
N SER A 486 34.49 -17.37 -7.66
CA SER A 486 35.13 -18.46 -6.92
C SER A 486 34.16 -19.13 -5.93
N LYS A 487 33.13 -18.40 -5.48
CA LYS A 487 32.05 -18.91 -4.63
C LYS A 487 31.02 -19.75 -5.38
N ASP A 488 31.07 -19.80 -6.71
CA ASP A 488 30.17 -20.63 -7.52
C ASP A 488 30.69 -22.03 -7.80
N ILE A 489 31.95 -22.28 -7.45
CA ILE A 489 32.61 -23.54 -7.73
C ILE A 489 31.88 -24.67 -6.96
N LEU A 490 31.45 -25.70 -7.69
CA LEU A 490 30.88 -26.90 -7.08
C LEU A 490 32.00 -27.70 -6.41
N LYS A 491 32.15 -27.54 -5.10
CA LYS A 491 33.23 -28.14 -4.31
C LYS A 491 32.97 -29.60 -3.94
N THR A 492 31.70 -30.03 -3.91
CA THR A 492 31.33 -31.37 -3.46
C THR A 492 30.60 -32.19 -4.51
N ASN A 493 30.81 -33.50 -4.46
CA ASN A 493 30.13 -34.48 -5.31
C ASN A 493 28.60 -34.43 -5.20
N ASN A 494 28.06 -34.14 -4.01
CA ASN A 494 26.62 -34.04 -3.79
C ASN A 494 26.02 -32.83 -4.53
N GLN A 495 26.70 -31.68 -4.51
CA GLN A 495 26.24 -30.49 -5.24
C GLN A 495 26.20 -30.74 -6.76
N VAL A 496 27.18 -31.47 -7.29
CA VAL A 496 27.21 -31.85 -8.72
C VAL A 496 26.08 -32.83 -9.04
N GLU A 497 25.82 -33.84 -8.20
CA GLU A 497 24.74 -34.80 -8.44
C GLU A 497 23.34 -34.16 -8.39
N GLU A 498 23.11 -33.27 -7.43
CA GLU A 498 21.85 -32.54 -7.32
C GLU A 498 21.59 -31.65 -8.54
N LEU A 499 22.65 -31.02 -9.06
CA LEU A 499 22.58 -30.24 -10.30
C LEU A 499 22.26 -31.10 -11.52
N LEU A 500 22.96 -32.22 -11.68
CA LEU A 500 22.76 -33.16 -12.78
C LEU A 500 21.32 -33.69 -12.80
N LEU A 501 20.78 -34.04 -11.62
CA LEU A 501 19.38 -34.43 -11.45
C LEU A 501 18.42 -33.31 -11.87
N LYS A 502 18.64 -32.08 -11.39
CA LYS A 502 17.78 -30.91 -11.72
C LYS A 502 17.77 -30.58 -13.22
N GLN A 503 18.91 -30.70 -13.88
CA GLN A 503 19.08 -30.40 -15.30
C GLN A 503 18.75 -31.61 -16.21
N ASN A 504 18.34 -32.74 -15.63
CA ASN A 504 18.08 -34.00 -16.32
C ASN A 504 19.28 -34.50 -17.15
N ILE A 505 20.48 -34.39 -16.58
CA ILE A 505 21.76 -34.76 -17.20
C ILE A 505 22.27 -36.05 -16.54
N ASP A 506 22.78 -36.95 -17.38
CA ASP A 506 23.34 -38.24 -16.98
C ASP A 506 24.47 -38.09 -15.93
N LYS A 507 24.41 -38.92 -14.88
CA LYS A 507 25.38 -38.93 -13.77
C LYS A 507 26.83 -39.17 -14.24
N LYS A 508 27.05 -39.73 -15.44
CA LYS A 508 28.40 -39.95 -15.98
C LYS A 508 29.24 -38.68 -16.10
N TYR A 509 28.62 -37.49 -16.18
CA TYR A 509 29.32 -36.21 -16.25
C TYR A 509 29.80 -35.68 -14.90
N LYS A 510 29.54 -36.38 -13.79
CA LYS A 510 29.89 -35.97 -12.41
C LYS A 510 31.37 -35.58 -12.25
N LYS A 511 32.30 -36.41 -12.75
CA LYS A 511 33.75 -36.12 -12.67
C LYS A 511 34.17 -34.91 -13.50
N LYS A 512 33.42 -34.57 -14.55
CA LYS A 512 33.74 -33.48 -15.48
C LYS A 512 33.38 -32.10 -14.92
N PHE A 513 32.41 -32.05 -14.00
CA PHE A 513 31.82 -30.82 -13.47
C PHE A 513 32.27 -30.47 -12.05
N LEU A 514 32.95 -31.39 -11.36
CA LEU A 514 33.56 -31.12 -10.06
C LEU A 514 34.65 -30.03 -10.21
N GLY A 515 34.64 -29.02 -9.35
CA GLY A 515 35.61 -27.92 -9.41
C GLY A 515 35.31 -26.85 -10.48
N LYS A 516 34.20 -26.97 -11.20
CA LYS A 516 33.72 -25.95 -12.14
C LYS A 516 32.60 -25.11 -11.53
N THR A 517 32.45 -23.90 -12.05
CA THR A 517 31.32 -23.01 -11.77
C THR A 517 30.06 -23.46 -12.51
N LEU A 518 28.89 -23.05 -12.02
CA LEU A 518 27.60 -23.28 -12.69
C LEU A 518 27.56 -22.75 -14.13
N GLU A 519 28.21 -21.62 -14.38
CA GLU A 519 28.24 -20.96 -15.69
C GLU A 519 29.06 -21.76 -16.71
N GLU A 520 30.23 -22.26 -16.31
CA GLU A 520 31.05 -23.15 -17.14
C GLU A 520 30.32 -24.45 -17.45
N ILE A 521 29.65 -25.03 -16.45
CA ILE A 521 28.85 -26.24 -16.63
C ILE A 521 27.72 -25.98 -17.63
N ARG A 522 26.99 -24.87 -17.52
CA ARG A 522 25.94 -24.50 -18.47
C ARG A 522 26.48 -24.27 -19.88
N GLY A 523 27.58 -23.55 -20.02
CA GLY A 523 28.22 -23.35 -21.32
C GLY A 523 28.60 -24.69 -21.97
N GLU A 524 29.10 -25.65 -21.21
CA GLU A 524 29.38 -27.00 -21.71
C GLU A 524 28.12 -27.80 -22.06
N ILE A 525 27.06 -27.67 -21.28
CA ILE A 525 25.77 -28.34 -21.54
C ILE A 525 25.14 -27.77 -22.81
N GLU A 526 25.04 -26.46 -22.92
CA GLU A 526 24.48 -25.78 -24.10
C GLU A 526 25.28 -26.14 -25.36
N LYS A 527 26.61 -26.16 -25.26
CA LYS A 527 27.47 -26.61 -26.35
C LYS A 527 27.19 -28.07 -26.72
N SER A 528 27.10 -28.98 -25.74
CA SER A 528 26.80 -30.40 -26.00
C SER A 528 25.40 -30.62 -26.56
N GLN A 529 24.40 -29.86 -26.13
CA GLN A 529 23.04 -29.91 -26.65
C GLN A 529 22.97 -29.42 -28.08
N LYS A 530 23.64 -28.29 -28.40
CA LYS A 530 23.78 -27.78 -29.78
C LYS A 530 24.48 -28.80 -30.69
N GLU A 531 25.54 -29.45 -30.22
CA GLU A 531 26.23 -30.51 -30.97
C GLU A 531 25.33 -31.74 -31.24
N ASN A 532 24.55 -32.18 -30.25
CA ASN A 532 23.62 -33.30 -30.41
C ASN A 532 22.45 -32.95 -31.35
N ALA A 533 21.88 -31.75 -31.21
CA ALA A 533 20.86 -31.25 -32.12
C ALA A 533 21.38 -31.23 -33.56
N LEU A 534 22.60 -30.73 -33.77
CA LEU A 534 23.25 -30.70 -35.07
C LEU A 534 23.46 -32.11 -35.66
N ARG A 535 23.84 -33.10 -34.84
CA ARG A 535 23.94 -34.50 -35.29
C ARG A 535 22.60 -35.08 -35.74
N ASN A 536 21.52 -34.80 -35.00
CA ASN A 536 20.18 -35.27 -35.36
C ASN A 536 19.65 -34.59 -36.62
N ILE A 537 19.88 -33.28 -36.77
CA ILE A 537 19.60 -32.53 -38.00
C ILE A 537 20.31 -33.19 -39.18
N ILE A 538 21.62 -33.44 -39.06
CA ILE A 538 22.40 -34.08 -40.13
C ILE A 538 21.85 -35.47 -40.46
N LYS A 539 21.48 -36.29 -39.47
CA LYS A 539 20.87 -37.61 -39.71
C LYS A 539 19.53 -37.50 -40.46
N SER A 540 18.68 -36.55 -40.09
CA SER A 540 17.42 -36.30 -40.78
C SER A 540 17.64 -35.88 -42.24
N LEU A 541 18.60 -34.99 -42.48
CA LEU A 541 18.96 -34.57 -43.84
C LEU A 541 19.57 -35.73 -44.64
N ASP A 542 20.38 -36.59 -44.02
CA ASP A 542 20.94 -37.78 -44.66
C ASP A 542 19.84 -38.78 -45.05
N LEU A 543 18.83 -38.96 -44.20
CA LEU A 543 17.65 -39.77 -44.52
C LEU A 543 16.88 -39.18 -45.71
N LEU A 544 16.58 -37.88 -45.70
CA LEU A 544 15.89 -37.22 -46.82
C LEU A 544 16.68 -37.28 -48.13
N TYR A 545 18.01 -37.22 -48.03
CA TYR A 545 18.89 -37.37 -49.19
C TYR A 545 18.89 -38.80 -49.72
N THR A 546 18.97 -39.80 -48.84
CA THR A 546 18.96 -41.22 -49.22
C THR A 546 17.60 -41.71 -49.72
N THR A 547 16.49 -41.19 -49.18
CA THR A 547 15.13 -41.50 -49.68
C THR A 547 14.78 -40.75 -50.97
N GLY A 548 15.63 -39.79 -51.40
CA GLY A 548 15.42 -39.02 -52.62
C GLY A 548 14.35 -37.93 -52.49
N GLU A 549 13.96 -37.54 -51.29
CA GLU A 549 12.97 -36.49 -51.00
C GLU A 549 13.57 -35.08 -51.13
N LEU A 550 14.13 -34.78 -52.30
CA LEU A 550 14.97 -33.60 -52.54
C LEU A 550 14.27 -32.25 -52.29
N THR A 551 12.96 -32.15 -52.55
CA THR A 551 12.20 -30.92 -52.27
C THR A 551 12.10 -30.66 -50.77
N LYS A 552 11.85 -31.69 -49.96
CA LYS A 552 11.83 -31.58 -48.50
C LYS A 552 13.23 -31.32 -47.96
N LEU A 553 14.24 -32.00 -48.51
CA LEU A 553 15.65 -31.80 -48.17
C LEU A 553 16.06 -30.32 -48.33
N LYS A 554 15.68 -29.68 -49.44
CA LYS A 554 15.94 -28.26 -49.72
C LYS A 554 15.27 -27.36 -48.68
N THR A 555 13.99 -27.57 -48.40
CA THR A 555 13.22 -26.77 -47.44
C THR A 555 13.80 -26.88 -46.02
N GLU A 556 14.11 -28.10 -45.57
CA GLU A 556 14.69 -28.34 -44.25
C GLU A 556 16.09 -27.73 -44.11
N CYS A 557 16.95 -27.85 -45.13
CA CYS A 557 18.26 -27.19 -45.11
C CYS A 557 18.15 -25.66 -44.96
N ILE A 558 17.24 -25.02 -45.70
CA ILE A 558 17.01 -23.56 -45.61
C ILE A 558 16.47 -23.19 -44.22
N ARG A 559 15.55 -23.98 -43.68
CA ARG A 559 14.99 -23.78 -42.33
C ARG A 559 16.09 -23.79 -41.28
N TYR A 560 16.94 -24.82 -41.25
CA TYR A 560 18.01 -24.92 -40.26
C TYR A 560 19.07 -23.82 -40.38
N ILE A 561 19.39 -23.36 -41.60
CA ILE A 561 20.28 -22.20 -41.79
C ILE A 561 19.66 -20.93 -41.21
N LYS A 562 18.35 -20.70 -41.41
CA LYS A 562 17.64 -19.55 -40.82
C LYS A 562 17.56 -19.63 -39.29
N GLU A 563 17.44 -20.83 -38.74
CA GLU A 563 17.52 -21.09 -37.29
C GLU A 563 18.95 -20.94 -36.72
N GLY A 564 19.94 -20.62 -37.56
CA GLY A 564 21.33 -20.33 -37.15
C GLY A 564 22.28 -21.54 -37.17
N TYR A 565 21.86 -22.69 -37.67
CA TYR A 565 22.71 -23.88 -37.81
C TYR A 565 23.55 -23.83 -39.09
N ILE A 566 24.78 -23.35 -38.98
CA ILE A 566 25.73 -23.26 -40.10
C ILE A 566 26.70 -24.46 -40.02
N HIS A 567 26.60 -25.40 -40.97
CA HIS A 567 27.47 -26.57 -41.02
C HIS A 567 27.74 -27.05 -42.45
N LYS A 568 28.97 -27.52 -42.72
CA LYS A 568 29.42 -27.94 -44.06
C LYS A 568 28.49 -28.98 -44.72
N LYS A 569 27.99 -29.95 -43.94
CA LYS A 569 27.04 -30.96 -44.45
C LYS A 569 25.68 -30.38 -44.85
N ILE A 570 25.14 -29.41 -44.10
CA ILE A 570 23.86 -28.77 -44.44
C ILE A 570 24.00 -28.05 -45.78
N ASN A 571 25.10 -27.32 -45.97
CA ASN A 571 25.40 -26.66 -47.25
C ASN A 571 25.60 -27.66 -48.40
N PHE A 572 26.24 -28.81 -48.13
CA PHE A 572 26.39 -29.89 -49.11
C PHE A 572 25.03 -30.44 -49.56
N TYR A 573 24.14 -30.78 -48.63
CA TYR A 573 22.82 -31.32 -48.95
C TYR A 573 21.94 -30.28 -49.67
N LEU A 574 21.99 -29.02 -49.26
CA LEU A 574 21.28 -27.93 -49.93
C LEU A 574 21.73 -27.81 -51.39
N LYS A 575 23.04 -27.83 -51.64
CA LYS A 575 23.60 -27.79 -53.01
C LYS A 575 23.12 -28.99 -53.83
N LYS A 576 23.21 -30.20 -53.28
CA LYS A 576 22.73 -31.43 -53.95
C LYS A 576 21.23 -31.41 -54.25
N ALA A 577 20.42 -30.81 -53.38
CA ALA A 577 18.99 -30.67 -53.60
C ALA A 577 18.67 -29.68 -54.73
N ILE A 578 19.43 -28.59 -54.84
CA ILE A 578 19.30 -27.58 -55.90
C ILE A 578 19.78 -28.14 -57.25
N ASP A 579 20.95 -28.78 -57.28
CA ASP A 579 21.54 -29.31 -58.52
C ASP A 579 20.64 -30.35 -59.22
N ASN A 580 19.84 -31.10 -58.45
CA ASN A 580 18.97 -32.15 -58.96
C ASN A 580 17.50 -31.71 -59.18
N GLU A 581 17.18 -30.44 -58.94
CA GLU A 581 15.82 -29.89 -59.02
C GLU A 581 15.27 -29.89 -60.47
N SER A 582 16.15 -29.71 -61.46
CA SER A 582 15.81 -29.75 -62.89
C SER A 582 15.36 -31.15 -63.34
N ILE A 583 16.10 -32.18 -62.94
CA ILE A 583 15.84 -33.59 -63.27
C ILE A 583 14.49 -34.03 -62.68
N PHE A 584 14.17 -33.59 -61.46
CA PHE A 584 12.90 -33.93 -60.81
C PHE A 584 11.70 -33.23 -61.43
N LYS A 585 11.82 -31.93 -61.78
CA LYS A 585 10.78 -31.20 -62.53
C LYS A 585 10.49 -31.88 -63.87
N GLN A 586 11.53 -32.38 -64.55
CA GLN A 586 11.38 -33.13 -65.80
C GLN A 586 10.69 -34.49 -65.59
N LYS A 587 11.06 -35.25 -64.56
CA LYS A 587 10.39 -36.52 -64.20
C LYS A 587 8.92 -36.32 -63.85
N GLN A 588 8.56 -35.30 -63.06
CA GLN A 588 7.16 -35.02 -62.75
C GLN A 588 6.36 -34.60 -63.98
N LYS A 589 6.95 -33.78 -64.86
CA LYS A 589 6.34 -33.43 -66.15
C LYS A 589 6.07 -34.68 -66.98
N ASN A 590 7.06 -35.56 -67.11
CA ASN A 590 6.94 -36.82 -67.85
C ASN A 590 5.93 -37.80 -67.23
N GLN A 591 5.84 -37.87 -65.90
CA GLN A 591 4.85 -38.72 -65.23
C GLN A 591 3.43 -38.22 -65.46
N LYS A 592 3.19 -36.90 -65.32
CA LYS A 592 1.87 -36.32 -65.64
C LYS A 592 1.45 -36.57 -67.09
N ILE A 593 2.40 -36.53 -68.03
CA ILE A 593 2.15 -36.88 -69.43
C ILE A 593 1.75 -38.36 -69.55
N ARG A 594 2.47 -39.28 -68.89
CA ARG A 594 2.12 -40.71 -68.90
C ARG A 594 0.76 -41.00 -68.30
N ASP A 595 0.45 -40.42 -67.14
CA ASP A 595 -0.84 -40.63 -66.47
C ASP A 595 -1.99 -40.12 -67.36
N LYS A 596 -1.80 -38.94 -67.98
CA LYS A 596 -2.78 -38.37 -68.90
C LYS A 596 -2.93 -39.20 -70.18
N TYR A 597 -1.82 -39.70 -70.73
CA TYR A 597 -1.84 -40.65 -71.85
C TYR A 597 -2.63 -41.91 -71.52
N GLN A 598 -2.46 -42.46 -70.31
CA GLN A 598 -3.16 -43.67 -69.90
C GLN A 598 -4.67 -43.45 -69.80
N VAL A 599 -5.10 -42.31 -69.22
CA VAL A 599 -6.52 -41.91 -69.20
C VAL A 599 -7.08 -41.76 -70.62
N LEU A 600 -6.35 -41.09 -71.52
CA LEU A 600 -6.78 -40.91 -72.91
C LEU A 600 -6.86 -42.25 -73.66
N ASN A 601 -5.91 -43.15 -73.44
CA ASN A 601 -5.90 -44.48 -74.05
C ASN A 601 -7.08 -45.34 -73.56
N ASP A 602 -7.45 -45.22 -72.29
CA ASP A 602 -8.63 -45.92 -71.74
C ASP A 602 -9.94 -45.37 -72.30
N LEU A 603 -10.05 -44.06 -72.51
CA LEU A 603 -11.20 -43.43 -73.18
C LEU A 603 -11.29 -43.85 -74.65
N TYR A 604 -10.15 -43.87 -75.35
CA TYR A 604 -10.07 -44.32 -76.74
C TYR A 604 -10.56 -45.76 -76.90
N LYS A 605 -10.11 -46.68 -76.03
CA LYS A 605 -10.56 -48.08 -76.03
C LYS A 605 -12.06 -48.25 -75.76
N LYS A 606 -12.70 -47.27 -75.12
CA LYS A 606 -14.14 -47.27 -74.84
C LYS A 606 -14.99 -46.62 -75.96
N GLY A 607 -14.35 -46.13 -77.03
CA GLY A 607 -15.03 -45.53 -78.18
C GLY A 607 -15.37 -44.04 -78.04
N ASP A 608 -14.90 -43.36 -76.99
CA ASP A 608 -15.14 -41.93 -76.75
C ASP A 608 -14.10 -41.07 -77.50
N PHE A 609 -14.18 -41.09 -78.83
CA PHE A 609 -13.18 -40.46 -79.69
C PHE A 609 -13.23 -38.93 -79.66
N GLU A 610 -14.42 -38.33 -79.48
CA GLU A 610 -14.60 -36.88 -79.47
C GLU A 610 -13.92 -36.22 -78.27
N THR A 611 -14.05 -36.84 -77.08
CA THR A 611 -13.35 -36.39 -75.87
C THR A 611 -11.84 -36.54 -76.00
N VAL A 612 -11.36 -37.65 -76.59
CA VAL A 612 -9.93 -37.87 -76.83
C VAL A 612 -9.36 -36.83 -77.79
N ILE A 613 -10.04 -36.55 -78.91
CA ILE A 613 -9.60 -35.55 -79.89
C ILE A 613 -9.55 -34.15 -79.29
N THR A 614 -10.60 -33.77 -78.55
CA THR A 614 -10.69 -32.46 -77.89
C THR A 614 -9.56 -32.28 -76.89
N GLU A 615 -9.32 -33.28 -76.05
CA GLU A 615 -8.30 -33.18 -75.01
C GLU A 615 -6.87 -33.25 -75.56
N CYS A 616 -6.62 -34.06 -76.60
CA CYS A 616 -5.35 -34.04 -77.33
C CYS A 616 -5.10 -32.67 -78.00
N SER A 617 -6.11 -32.08 -78.64
CA SER A 617 -5.99 -30.75 -79.27
C SER A 617 -5.71 -29.65 -78.25
N ASN A 618 -6.34 -29.73 -77.06
CA ASN A 618 -6.07 -28.83 -75.94
C ASN A 618 -4.64 -28.99 -75.39
N ILE A 619 -4.11 -30.21 -75.34
CA ILE A 619 -2.74 -30.48 -74.88
C ILE A 619 -1.72 -29.94 -75.90
N ILE A 620 -1.93 -30.21 -77.19
CA ILE A 620 -1.04 -29.77 -78.28
C ILE A 620 -1.01 -28.24 -78.36
N SER A 621 -2.17 -27.58 -78.32
CA SER A 621 -2.26 -26.10 -78.38
C SER A 621 -1.60 -25.41 -77.19
N LYS A 622 -1.60 -26.02 -76.00
CA LYS A 622 -0.97 -25.45 -74.80
C LYS A 622 0.53 -25.73 -74.68
N ASN A 623 1.01 -26.88 -75.18
CA ASN A 623 2.36 -27.35 -74.87
C ASN A 623 3.29 -27.52 -76.09
N GLY A 624 2.79 -27.31 -77.31
CA GLY A 624 3.56 -26.98 -78.52
C GLY A 624 4.55 -28.02 -79.06
N ASN A 625 4.85 -29.10 -78.34
CA ASN A 625 5.80 -30.15 -78.73
C ASN A 625 5.69 -31.43 -77.83
N ILE A 626 4.54 -31.70 -77.22
CA ILE A 626 4.28 -32.91 -76.41
C ILE A 626 3.39 -33.87 -77.19
#